data_AF-C1C8H5-F1
#
_entry.id   AF-C1C8H5-F1
#
_cell.length_a   1.000
_cell.length_b   1.000
_cell.length_c   1.000
_cell.angle_alpha   90.00
_cell.angle_beta   90.00
_cell.angle_gamma   90.00
#
_symmetry.space_group_name_H-M   'P 1'
#
loop_
_entity.id
_entity.type
_entity.pdbx_description
1 polymer ?
#
loop_
_entity_poly.entity_id
_entity_poly.type
_entity_poly.pdbx_seq_one_letter_code
_entity_poly.pdbx_strand_id
1 'polypeptide(L)'
;MSILMTCYGAGFSLIPAYLSDIFGTKELAALHGYILTAWAMAGLAGPILLAETYKMAHSYTQTLFVFLILYSIALALSYYLGRSIKKESQKPLT
;
A
#
# COMPACT_ATOMS: atom_id res chain seq x y z
N MET A 1 -9.00 -16.56 -9.17
CA MET A 1 -8.22 -16.25 -7.96
C MET A 1 -6.72 -16.25 -8.19
N SER A 2 -6.16 -17.14 -9.03
CA SER A 2 -4.70 -17.24 -9.23
C SER A 2 -4.03 -15.94 -9.70
N ILE A 3 -4.64 -15.18 -10.62
CA ILE A 3 -4.06 -13.92 -11.15
C ILE A 3 -3.86 -12.87 -10.05
N LEU A 4 -4.86 -12.67 -9.18
CA LEU A 4 -4.79 -11.70 -8.08
C LEU A 4 -3.70 -12.08 -7.07
N MET A 5 -3.60 -13.38 -6.76
CA MET A 5 -2.59 -13.89 -5.82
C MET A 5 -1.17 -13.80 -6.40
N THR A 6 -0.99 -14.01 -7.71
CA THR A 6 0.31 -13.84 -8.36
C THR A 6 0.77 -12.38 -8.32
N CYS A 7 -0.10 -11.41 -8.59
CA CYS A 7 0.24 -9.99 -8.48
C CYS A 7 0.61 -9.57 -7.06
N TYR A 8 -0.09 -10.12 -6.06
CA TYR A 8 0.19 -9.88 -4.66
C TYR A 8 1.57 -10.43 -4.24
N GLY A 9 1.87 -11.68 -4.64
CA GLY A 9 3.16 -12.32 -4.35
C GLY A 9 4.35 -11.69 -5.07
N ALA A 10 4.15 -11.19 -6.30
CA ALA A 10 5.18 -10.49 -7.06
C ALA A 10 5.62 -9.17 -6.41
N GLY A 11 4.69 -8.42 -5.81
CA GLY A 11 5.05 -7.19 -5.09
C GLY A 11 5.87 -7.46 -3.83
N PHE A 12 5.44 -8.43 -3.02
CA PHE A 12 6.09 -8.73 -1.74
C PHE A 12 7.52 -9.30 -1.89
N SER A 13 7.79 -10.04 -2.97
CA SER A 13 9.14 -10.58 -3.24
C SER A 13 10.15 -9.50 -3.66
N LEU A 14 9.68 -8.40 -4.26
CA LEU A 14 10.54 -7.31 -4.74
C LEU A 14 10.90 -6.32 -3.62
N ILE A 15 10.10 -6.20 -2.56
CA ILE A 15 10.30 -5.21 -1.49
C ILE A 15 11.70 -5.32 -0.84
N PRO A 16 12.18 -6.49 -0.39
CA PRO A 16 13.49 -6.58 0.27
C PRO A 16 14.64 -6.24 -0.67
N ALA A 17 14.59 -6.72 -1.93
CA ALA A 17 15.61 -6.44 -2.92
C ALA A 17 15.68 -4.95 -3.28
N TYR A 18 14.50 -4.32 -3.44
CA TYR A 18 14.42 -2.89 -3.69
C TYR A 18 14.94 -2.05 -2.52
N LEU A 19 14.62 -2.46 -1.28
CA LEU A 19 15.14 -1.81 -0.08
C LEU A 19 16.66 -1.98 0.09
N SER A 20 17.22 -3.16 -0.22
CA SER A 20 18.68 -3.37 -0.15
C SER A 20 19.42 -2.48 -1.13
N ASP A 21 18.85 -2.27 -2.32
CA ASP A 21 19.47 -1.48 -3.37
C ASP A 21 19.49 0.03 -3.03
N ILE A 22 18.49 0.53 -2.29
CA ILE A 22 18.36 1.96 -1.97
C ILE A 22 19.00 2.32 -0.63
N PHE A 23 18.76 1.53 0.42
CA PHE A 23 19.15 1.87 1.79
C PHE A 23 20.35 1.06 2.28
N GLY A 24 20.81 0.08 1.50
CA GLY A 24 21.83 -0.86 1.91
C GLY A 24 21.32 -1.92 2.88
N THR A 25 22.16 -2.91 3.16
CA THR A 25 21.77 -4.10 3.93
C THR A 25 21.76 -3.89 5.45
N LYS A 26 22.33 -2.80 5.97
CA LYS A 26 22.38 -2.53 7.41
C LYS A 26 21.00 -2.29 8.02
N GLU A 27 20.15 -1.50 7.36
CA GLU A 27 18.83 -1.10 7.87
C GLU A 27 17.67 -1.87 7.22
N LEU A 28 17.96 -2.83 6.34
CA LEU A 28 16.94 -3.57 5.59
C LEU A 28 15.95 -4.30 6.49
N ALA A 29 16.43 -4.94 7.57
CA ALA A 29 15.57 -5.66 8.49
C ALA A 29 14.59 -4.73 9.23
N ALA A 30 15.05 -3.55 9.65
CA ALA A 30 14.23 -2.54 10.30
C ALA A 30 13.18 -1.96 9.35
N LEU A 31 13.59 -1.55 8.14
CA LEU A 31 12.70 -1.00 7.12
C LEU A 31 11.65 -2.01 6.64
N HIS A 32 12.07 -3.25 6.38
CA HIS A 32 11.13 -4.31 6.02
C HIS A 32 10.14 -4.59 7.17
N GLY A 33 10.61 -4.56 8.42
CA GLY A 33 9.78 -4.63 9.61
C GLY A 33 8.72 -3.53 9.68
N TYR A 34 9.07 -2.28 9.39
CA TYR A 34 8.11 -1.17 9.33
C TYR A 34 7.04 -1.34 8.24
N ILE A 35 7.42 -1.90 7.08
CA ILE A 35 6.45 -2.20 6.03
C ILE A 35 5.49 -3.32 6.47
N LEU A 36 6.02 -4.37 7.13
CA LEU A 36 5.20 -5.46 7.66
C LEU A 36 4.24 -5.01 8.75
N THR A 37 4.63 -4.08 9.64
CA THR A 37 3.72 -3.53 10.65
C THR A 37 2.63 -2.68 10.02
N ALA A 38 2.96 -1.84 9.04
CA ALA A 38 1.96 -1.10 8.27
C ALA A 38 1.00 -2.05 7.53
N TRP A 39 1.52 -3.15 6.97
CA TRP A 39 0.71 -4.16 6.32
C TRP A 39 -0.21 -4.92 7.29
N ALA A 40 0.29 -5.26 8.49
CA ALA A 40 -0.53 -5.87 9.53
C ALA A 40 -1.69 -4.94 9.96
N MET A 41 -1.42 -3.64 10.11
CA MET A 41 -2.45 -2.65 10.40
C MET A 41 -3.49 -2.55 9.27
N ALA A 42 -3.08 -2.61 8.00
CA ALA A 42 -4.00 -2.67 6.87
C ALA A 42 -4.87 -3.94 6.89
N GLY A 43 -4.28 -5.09 7.26
CA GLY A 43 -4.98 -6.36 7.43
C GLY A 43 -6.05 -6.35 8.53
N LEU A 44 -5.85 -5.54 9.59
CA LEU A 44 -6.85 -5.31 10.63
C LEU A 44 -7.93 -4.30 10.18
N ALA A 45 -7.51 -3.20 9.55
CA ALA A 45 -8.42 -2.13 9.13
C ALA A 45 -9.42 -2.58 8.06
N GLY A 46 -9.01 -3.44 7.12
CA GLY A 46 -9.87 -3.92 6.03
C GLY A 46 -11.18 -4.59 6.51
N PRO A 47 -11.11 -5.66 7.33
CA PRO A 47 -12.28 -6.32 7.88
C PRO A 47 -13.12 -5.44 8.79
N ILE A 48 -12.49 -4.57 9.58
CA ILE A 48 -13.20 -3.60 10.44
C ILE A 48 -14.02 -2.65 9.58
N LEU A 49 -13.41 -2.07 8.55
CA LEU A 49 -14.09 -1.15 7.64
C LEU A 49 -15.23 -1.86 6.89
N LEU A 50 -14.99 -3.09 6.42
CA LEU A 50 -16.02 -3.93 5.80
C LEU A 50 -17.20 -4.19 6.75
N ALA A 51 -16.94 -4.53 8.01
CA ALA A 51 -17.96 -4.83 9.00
C ALA A 51 -18.83 -3.59 9.32
N GLU A 52 -18.20 -2.43 9.49
CA GLU A 52 -18.92 -1.19 9.78
C GLU A 52 -19.73 -0.70 8.57
N THR A 53 -19.17 -0.72 7.36
CA THR A 53 -19.93 -0.34 6.16
C THR A 53 -21.09 -1.30 5.89
N TYR A 54 -20.88 -2.60 6.14
CA TYR A 54 -21.93 -3.61 5.96
C TYR A 54 -23.07 -3.43 6.97
N LYS A 55 -22.78 -3.13 8.24
CA LYS A 55 -23.80 -2.84 9.27
C LYS A 55 -24.68 -1.65 8.88
N MET A 56 -24.10 -0.60 8.30
CA MET A 56 -24.85 0.61 7.94
C MET A 56 -25.66 0.42 6.64
N ALA A 57 -25.09 -0.24 5.63
CA ALA A 57 -25.69 -0.33 4.30
C ALA A 57 -26.54 -1.58 4.08
N HIS A 58 -26.41 -2.62 4.92
CA HIS A 58 -27.01 -3.96 4.78
C HIS A 58 -26.83 -4.60 3.37
N SER A 59 -25.85 -4.12 2.60
CA SER A 59 -25.63 -4.50 1.21
C SER A 59 -24.14 -4.53 0.87
N TYR A 60 -23.70 -5.63 0.23
CA TYR A 60 -22.32 -5.81 -0.20
C TYR A 60 -21.94 -4.91 -1.38
N THR A 61 -22.88 -4.61 -2.28
CA THR A 61 -22.62 -3.76 -3.44
C THR A 61 -22.23 -2.34 -3.03
N GLN A 62 -22.91 -1.78 -2.02
CA GLN A 62 -22.59 -0.46 -1.47
C GLN A 62 -21.22 -0.44 -0.79
N THR A 63 -20.90 -1.50 -0.03
CA THR A 63 -19.56 -1.67 0.56
C THR A 63 -18.47 -1.67 -0.51
N LEU A 64 -18.66 -2.39 -1.63
CA LEU A 64 -17.70 -2.42 -2.73
C LEU A 64 -17.49 -1.05 -3.39
N PHE A 65 -18.53 -0.21 -3.50
CA PHE A 65 -18.38 1.16 -3.99
C PHE A 65 -17.52 2.02 -3.05
N VAL A 66 -17.65 1.86 -1.73
CA VAL A 66 -16.78 2.54 -0.76
C VAL A 66 -15.33 2.14 -0.95
N PHE A 67 -15.04 0.84 -1.09
CA PHE A 67 -13.68 0.35 -1.38
C PHE A 67 -13.16 0.89 -2.72
N LEU A 68 -14.00 0.97 -3.75
CA LEU A 68 -13.61 1.52 -5.06
C LEU A 68 -13.20 2.99 -4.96
N ILE A 69 -13.97 3.80 -4.22
CA ILE A 69 -13.63 5.21 -3.97
C ILE A 69 -12.32 5.31 -3.18
N LEU A 70 -12.15 4.49 -2.15
CA LEU A 70 -10.95 4.47 -1.32
C LEU A 70 -9.69 4.06 -2.13
N TYR A 71 -9.81 3.07 -3.02
CA TYR A 71 -8.74 2.70 -3.97
C TYR A 71 -8.45 3.81 -4.98
N SER A 72 -9.47 4.51 -5.46
CA SER A 72 -9.30 5.63 -6.40
C SER A 72 -8.52 6.78 -5.75
N ILE A 73 -8.82 7.08 -4.49
CA ILE A 73 -8.08 8.08 -3.69
C ILE A 73 -6.63 7.61 -3.47
N ALA A 74 -6.43 6.34 -3.09
CA ALA A 74 -5.10 5.78 -2.90
C ALA A 74 -4.24 5.84 -4.18
N LEU A 75 -4.86 5.60 -5.35
CA LEU A 75 -4.20 5.71 -6.65
C LEU A 75 -3.82 7.17 -6.98
N ALA A 76 -4.72 8.12 -6.73
CA ALA A 76 -4.42 9.54 -6.91
C ALA A 76 -3.29 10.01 -5.98
N LEU A 77 -3.30 9.58 -4.72
CA LEU A 77 -2.25 9.88 -3.75
C LEU A 77 -0.90 9.26 -4.17
N SER A 78 -0.90 7.99 -4.60
CA SER A 78 0.30 7.32 -5.11
C SER A 78 0.90 8.07 -6.31
N TYR A 79 0.04 8.51 -7.24
CA TYR A 79 0.46 9.31 -8.39
C TYR A 79 1.05 10.67 -7.98
N TYR A 80 0.41 11.36 -7.03
CA TYR A 80 0.89 12.65 -6.51
C TYR A 80 2.24 12.50 -5.79
N LEU A 81 2.37 11.48 -4.93
CA LEU A 81 3.59 11.22 -4.17
C LEU A 81 4.74 10.86 -5.11
N GLY A 82 4.49 10.04 -6.14
CA GLY A 82 5.48 9.73 -7.18
C GLY A 82 5.99 10.98 -7.92
N ARG A 83 5.11 11.95 -8.19
CA ARG A 83 5.50 13.25 -8.76
C ARG A 83 6.32 14.08 -7.78
N SER A 84 5.96 14.08 -6.50
CA SER A 84 6.67 14.84 -5.46
C SER A 84 8.10 14.31 -5.26
N ILE A 85 8.28 12.98 -5.19
CA ILE A 85 9.59 12.36 -5.02
C ILE A 85 10.49 12.66 -6.22
N LYS A 86 9.96 12.57 -7.44
CA LYS A 86 10.71 12.89 -8.66
C LYS A 86 11.13 14.37 -8.71
N LYS A 87 10.32 15.27 -8.14
CA LYS A 87 10.60 16.71 -8.06
C LYS A 87 11.70 17.02 -7.03
N GLU A 88 11.69 16.35 -5.87
CA GLU A 88 12.71 16.54 -4.83
C GLU A 88 14.07 15.98 -5.27
N SER A 89 14.09 14.83 -5.96
CA SER A 89 15.32 14.21 -6.49
C SER A 89 16.04 15.05 -7.57
N GLN A 90 15.39 16.06 -8.15
CA GLN A 90 15.99 16.94 -9.17
C GLN A 90 16.50 18.28 -8.62
N LYS A 91 16.33 18.56 -7.32
CA LYS A 91 16.84 19.80 -6.72
C LYS A 91 18.35 19.64 -6.47
N PRO A 92 19.22 20.48 -7.06
CA PRO A 92 20.66 20.38 -6.81
C PRO A 92 20.93 20.64 -5.33
N LEU A 93 21.77 19.79 -4.73
CA LEU A 93 22.34 19.97 -3.39
C LEU A 93 23.09 21.30 -3.37
N THR A 94 22.52 22.31 -2.70
CA THR A 94 23.23 23.52 -2.30
C THR A 94 24.22 23.20 -1.19
#